data_AF-A0A835KA99-F1
#
_entry.id   AF-A0A835KA99-F1
#
_cell.length_a   1.000
_cell.length_b   1.000
_cell.length_c   1.000
_cell.angle_alpha   90.00
_cell.angle_beta   90.00
_cell.angle_gamma   90.00
#
_symmetry.space_group_name_H-M   'P 1'
#
loop_
_entity.id
_entity.type
_entity.pdbx_description
1 polymer ?
#
loop_
_entity_poly.entity_id
_entity_poly.type
_entity_poly.pdbx_seq_one_letter_code
_entity_poly.pdbx_strand_id
1 'polypeptide(L)'
;MPGARIRIPFSQQNLMSNINQFEFLDEPAASLSDMVFKFLEDGDWSSGSEGCRENEMLELEDEGEENNGNVEEDKSFWENQHQLLHATLFRTSSLESRIRSISKEALKEIRMAGTICGCGRPMAASCRSCLMEEASSRLRNAGYNSAICKTKWRSSPDIPSGEHTFMDVIDNSSSKRGDVRVIIELNFRAEFEMAKASEEYNQLVLRLPEVFVGKVERLNSVVKILCSAAKKCMKEKKMHLGPWRKQRYMLTKWLGTTCERSTTMPPLSMGPSSRLPRPKASMLTVDLKEMLPDLHCTAVAVV
;
A
#
# COMPACT_ATOMS: atom_id res chain seq x y z
N MET A 1 25.63 9.02 -49.11
CA MET A 1 26.06 9.69 -47.88
C MET A 1 24.86 9.81 -46.94
N PRO A 2 24.65 8.89 -45.99
CA PRO A 2 23.57 9.00 -45.01
C PRO A 2 24.05 9.72 -43.74
N GLY A 3 23.30 10.75 -43.31
CA GLY A 3 23.61 11.59 -42.17
C GLY A 3 23.44 10.87 -40.83
N ALA A 4 24.48 10.92 -40.00
CA ALA A 4 24.49 10.38 -38.64
C ALA A 4 23.74 11.31 -37.67
N ARG A 5 22.78 10.74 -36.93
CA ARG A 5 22.14 11.41 -35.77
C ARG A 5 22.93 11.06 -34.51
N ILE A 6 23.60 12.04 -33.93
CA ILE A 6 24.30 11.94 -32.65
C ILE A 6 23.25 11.99 -31.52
N ARG A 7 23.14 10.92 -30.74
CA ARG A 7 22.39 10.92 -29.47
C ARG A 7 23.33 11.41 -28.37
N ILE A 8 23.00 12.55 -27.76
CA ILE A 8 23.68 13.07 -26.58
C ILE A 8 23.13 12.32 -25.36
N PRO A 9 23.95 11.65 -24.54
CA PRO A 9 23.50 11.03 -23.30
C PRO A 9 23.33 12.10 -22.21
N PHE A 10 22.14 12.15 -21.61
CA PHE A 10 21.87 12.93 -20.41
C PHE A 10 22.59 12.25 -19.22
N SER A 11 23.65 12.88 -18.73
CA SER A 11 24.33 12.48 -17.50
C SER A 11 23.63 13.17 -16.32
N GLN A 12 23.11 12.38 -15.37
CA GLN A 12 22.75 12.88 -14.05
C GLN A 12 24.03 13.01 -13.23
N GLN A 13 24.56 14.22 -13.14
CA GLN A 13 25.61 14.53 -12.17
C GLN A 13 24.99 14.89 -10.82
N ASN A 14 25.61 14.29 -9.81
CA ASN A 14 25.41 14.48 -8.38
C ASN A 14 25.25 15.95 -8.00
N LEU A 15 24.20 16.25 -7.24
CA LEU A 15 24.11 17.45 -6.43
C LEU A 15 24.03 17.01 -4.97
N MET A 16 25.20 16.97 -4.33
CA MET A 16 25.32 17.01 -2.88
C MET A 16 24.69 18.30 -2.39
N SER A 17 23.76 18.21 -1.43
CA SER A 17 23.39 19.36 -0.62
C SER A 17 23.16 18.94 0.84
N ASN A 18 23.69 19.80 1.70
CA ASN A 18 23.95 19.64 3.11
C ASN A 18 22.75 19.19 3.93
N ILE A 19 22.99 18.18 4.77
CA ILE A 19 22.11 17.81 5.88
C ILE A 19 22.36 18.84 6.99
N ASN A 20 21.51 19.84 7.11
CA ASN A 20 21.45 20.65 8.31
C ASN A 20 20.66 19.88 9.38
N GLN A 21 21.43 19.52 10.40
CA GLN A 21 21.06 18.99 11.70
C GLN A 21 20.05 19.92 12.38
N PHE A 22 18.85 19.42 12.68
CA PHE A 22 17.91 20.08 13.59
C PHE A 22 17.63 19.12 14.74
N GLU A 23 18.20 19.47 15.90
CA GLU A 23 18.03 18.77 17.16
C GLU A 23 16.58 18.92 17.65
N PHE A 24 15.98 17.78 18.01
CA PHE A 24 14.69 17.69 18.69
C PHE A 24 14.93 17.95 20.18
N LEU A 25 14.32 19.00 20.73
CA LEU A 25 14.21 19.19 22.17
C LEU A 25 12.78 18.84 22.60
N ASP A 26 12.68 17.72 23.32
CA ASP A 26 11.50 17.31 24.08
C ASP A 26 11.32 18.22 25.30
N GLU A 27 10.12 18.76 25.49
CA GLU A 27 9.60 19.23 26.79
C GLU A 27 8.07 18.98 26.81
N PRO A 28 7.49 18.53 27.92
CA PRO A 28 6.14 17.98 27.95
C PRO A 28 5.08 19.06 28.26
N ALA A 29 4.09 19.21 27.38
CA ALA A 29 2.88 19.95 27.71
C ALA A 29 1.75 18.97 28.09
N ALA A 30 1.33 19.06 29.35
CA ALA A 30 0.24 18.29 29.92
C ALA A 30 -1.15 18.74 29.44
N SER A 31 -2.03 17.75 29.31
CA SER A 31 -3.46 17.79 29.66
C SER A 31 -4.48 18.49 28.73
N LEU A 32 -5.67 17.87 28.71
CA LEU A 32 -7.00 18.34 28.24
C LEU A 32 -7.51 17.80 26.90
N SER A 33 -7.52 16.47 26.68
CA SER A 33 -8.30 15.88 25.57
C SER A 33 -9.15 14.65 25.92
N ASP A 34 -9.42 14.38 27.20
CA ASP A 34 -10.20 13.21 27.65
C ASP A 34 -11.69 13.51 27.93
N MET A 35 -12.27 14.57 27.36
CA MET A 35 -13.70 14.90 27.56
C MET A 35 -14.47 15.25 26.28
N VAL A 36 -14.36 14.45 25.23
CA VAL A 36 -15.39 14.36 24.17
C VAL A 36 -15.16 13.00 23.48
N PHE A 37 -16.01 11.97 23.53
CA PHE A 37 -17.44 11.91 23.27
C PHE A 37 -18.05 10.72 24.02
N LYS A 38 -19.02 11.01 24.87
CA LYS A 38 -19.96 10.04 25.46
C LYS A 38 -21.34 10.39 24.88
N PHE A 39 -21.61 10.00 23.63
CA PHE A 39 -22.95 10.12 23.05
C PHE A 39 -23.08 9.21 21.82
N LEU A 40 -23.64 8.02 22.06
CA LEU A 40 -24.64 7.30 21.25
C LEU A 40 -24.61 5.83 21.70
N GLU A 41 -25.35 5.55 22.78
CA GLU A 41 -25.82 4.22 23.12
C GLU A 41 -27.34 4.22 22.94
N ASP A 42 -27.87 3.05 22.56
CA ASP A 42 -29.28 2.65 22.40
C ASP A 42 -29.86 2.63 20.98
N GLY A 43 -29.76 1.44 20.38
CA GLY A 43 -30.45 0.99 19.18
C GLY A 43 -30.31 -0.52 19.05
N ASP A 44 -31.39 -1.22 19.42
CA ASP A 44 -31.56 -2.66 19.67
C ASP A 44 -30.95 -3.66 18.66
N TRP A 45 -30.52 -4.81 19.18
CA TRP A 45 -29.84 -5.91 18.49
C TRP A 45 -30.86 -6.87 17.86
N SER A 46 -30.79 -7.05 16.55
CA SER A 46 -31.39 -8.21 15.88
C SER A 46 -30.43 -8.77 14.83
N SER A 47 -30.06 -10.03 15.03
CA SER A 47 -29.20 -10.81 14.16
C SER A 47 -29.80 -10.98 12.75
N GLY A 48 -28.97 -10.71 11.75
CA GLY A 48 -29.23 -11.04 10.35
C GLY A 48 -27.94 -10.96 9.54
N SER A 49 -27.49 -12.10 9.05
CA SER A 49 -26.39 -12.27 8.09
C SER A 49 -26.67 -11.49 6.79
N GLU A 50 -25.58 -11.18 6.06
CA GLU A 50 -25.50 -10.72 4.65
C GLU A 50 -25.38 -9.21 4.38
N GLY A 51 -24.26 -8.87 3.69
CA GLY A 51 -24.14 -7.70 2.83
C GLY A 51 -23.50 -6.46 3.47
N CYS A 52 -22.18 -6.31 3.31
CA CYS A 52 -21.51 -5.01 3.47
C CYS A 52 -22.08 -4.05 2.41
N ARG A 53 -23.04 -3.21 2.82
CA ARG A 53 -23.57 -2.13 2.00
C ARG A 53 -22.47 -1.11 1.74
N GLU A 54 -22.28 -0.78 0.48
CA GLU A 54 -21.41 0.28 0.00
C GLU A 54 -21.88 1.61 0.59
N ASN A 55 -21.03 2.28 1.36
CA ASN A 55 -21.19 3.71 1.61
C ASN A 55 -20.80 4.42 0.29
N GLU A 56 -21.78 4.69 -0.57
CA GLU A 56 -21.62 5.60 -1.70
C GLU A 56 -21.33 7.01 -1.17
N MET A 57 -20.04 7.34 -1.04
CA MET A 57 -19.58 8.70 -0.87
C MET A 57 -19.72 9.41 -2.22
N LEU A 58 -20.92 9.96 -2.48
CA LEU A 58 -21.18 10.84 -3.60
C LEU A 58 -20.52 12.21 -3.33
N GLU A 59 -19.27 12.37 -3.75
CA GLU A 59 -18.67 13.69 -3.93
C GLU A 59 -19.17 14.23 -5.28
N LEU A 60 -20.12 15.17 -5.26
CA LEU A 60 -20.42 15.99 -6.43
C LEU A 60 -19.16 16.79 -6.78
N GLU A 61 -18.62 16.55 -7.98
CA GLU A 61 -17.49 17.32 -8.49
C GLU A 61 -17.97 18.73 -8.82
N ASP A 62 -17.68 19.67 -7.92
CA ASP A 62 -17.81 21.11 -8.14
C ASP A 62 -16.81 21.54 -9.22
N GLU A 63 -17.24 21.42 -10.48
CA GLU A 63 -16.61 21.98 -11.67
C GLU A 63 -17.09 23.42 -11.85
N GLY A 64 -16.41 24.35 -11.19
CA GLY A 64 -16.34 25.74 -11.64
C GLY A 64 -17.03 26.79 -10.77
N GLU A 65 -16.48 27.06 -9.59
CA GLU A 65 -16.51 28.42 -9.05
C GLU A 65 -15.11 29.05 -9.10
N GLU A 66 -14.95 30.05 -9.97
CA GLU A 66 -13.84 30.99 -9.95
C GLU A 66 -13.95 31.85 -8.69
N ASN A 67 -13.56 31.28 -7.54
CA ASN A 67 -13.41 32.06 -6.33
C ASN A 67 -12.17 32.94 -6.47
N ASN A 68 -12.36 34.25 -6.51
CA ASN A 68 -11.30 35.24 -6.46
C ASN A 68 -10.84 35.34 -4.99
N GLY A 69 -10.12 34.33 -4.53
CA GLY A 69 -9.75 34.15 -3.12
C GLY A 69 -9.02 35.39 -2.58
N ASN A 70 -9.44 35.85 -1.40
CA ASN A 70 -8.72 36.88 -0.68
C ASN A 70 -7.37 36.30 -0.19
N VAL A 71 -6.28 37.07 -0.29
CA VAL A 71 -4.92 36.66 0.14
C VAL A 71 -4.90 36.18 1.60
N GLU A 72 -5.76 36.75 2.46
CA GLU A 72 -5.89 36.31 3.86
C GLU A 72 -6.56 34.93 4.00
N GLU A 73 -7.56 34.63 3.17
CA GLU A 73 -8.23 33.33 3.14
C GLU A 73 -7.24 32.24 2.69
N ASP A 74 -6.40 32.53 1.70
CA ASP A 74 -5.39 31.60 1.22
C ASP A 74 -4.36 31.24 2.30
N LYS A 75 -3.86 32.24 3.04
CA LYS A 75 -2.96 32.01 4.17
C LYS A 75 -3.63 31.17 5.27
N SER A 76 -4.88 31.51 5.61
CA SER A 76 -5.63 30.79 6.64
C SER A 76 -5.87 29.32 6.28
N PHE A 77 -6.10 29.03 4.99
CA PHE A 77 -6.23 27.67 4.50
C PHE A 77 -4.95 26.88 4.70
N TRP A 78 -3.80 27.41 4.26
CA TRP A 78 -2.53 26.68 4.33
C TRP A 78 -2.10 26.42 5.77
N GLU A 79 -2.29 27.40 6.66
CA GLU A 79 -2.04 27.21 8.10
C GLU A 79 -2.92 26.12 8.70
N ASN A 80 -4.21 26.11 8.36
CA ASN A 80 -5.14 25.06 8.80
C ASN A 80 -4.71 23.68 8.27
N GLN A 81 -4.31 23.56 7.00
CA GLN A 81 -3.80 22.28 6.46
C GLN A 81 -2.55 21.82 7.21
N HIS A 82 -1.62 22.72 7.51
CA HIS A 82 -0.43 22.40 8.29
C HIS A 82 -0.77 21.94 9.71
N GLN A 83 -1.67 22.64 10.40
CA GLN A 83 -2.11 22.30 11.75
C GLN A 83 -2.85 20.96 11.77
N LEU A 84 -3.76 20.74 10.82
CA LEU A 84 -4.52 19.50 10.71
C LEU A 84 -3.62 18.31 10.36
N LEU A 85 -2.64 18.49 9.46
CA LEU A 85 -1.65 17.47 9.13
C LEU A 85 -0.81 17.13 10.37
N HIS A 86 -0.31 18.15 11.07
CA HIS A 86 0.47 17.96 12.29
C HIS A 86 -0.34 17.21 13.35
N ALA A 87 -1.54 17.69 13.69
CA ALA A 87 -2.41 17.02 14.65
C ALA A 87 -2.70 15.56 14.26
N THR A 88 -2.92 15.30 12.97
CA THR A 88 -3.19 13.95 12.46
C THR A 88 -1.97 13.04 12.60
N LEU A 89 -0.77 13.49 12.21
CA LEU A 89 0.46 12.68 12.24
C LEU A 89 0.91 12.34 13.67
N PHE A 90 0.69 13.24 14.63
CA PHE A 90 1.11 13.04 16.03
C PHE A 90 0.12 12.19 16.85
N ARG A 91 -1.13 12.05 16.40
CA ARG A 91 -2.13 11.16 17.01
C ARG A 91 -1.83 9.69 16.69
N THR A 92 -0.83 9.14 17.36
CA THR A 92 -0.37 7.75 17.17
C THR A 92 -0.68 6.88 18.40
N SER A 93 -1.18 5.67 18.14
CA SER A 93 -1.44 4.67 19.17
C SER A 93 -0.19 3.85 19.49
N SER A 94 -0.18 3.21 20.66
CA SER A 94 0.92 2.33 21.09
C SER A 94 1.21 1.20 20.09
N LEU A 95 0.16 0.63 19.47
CA LEU A 95 0.29 -0.37 18.41
C LEU A 95 1.09 0.18 17.22
N GLU A 96 0.73 1.36 16.74
CA GLU A 96 1.38 1.97 15.57
C GLU A 96 2.81 2.37 15.88
N SER A 97 3.09 2.85 17.08
CA SER A 97 4.45 3.18 17.51
C SER A 97 5.36 1.96 17.57
N ARG A 98 4.87 0.81 18.06
CA ARG A 98 5.63 -0.45 18.06
C ARG A 98 5.91 -0.94 16.64
N ILE A 99 4.88 -0.97 15.78
CA ILE A 99 5.04 -1.36 14.37
C ILE A 99 6.04 -0.43 13.67
N ARG A 100 5.91 0.89 13.87
CA ARG A 100 6.82 1.89 13.31
C ARG A 100 8.26 1.68 13.74
N SER A 101 8.51 1.38 15.02
CA SER A 101 9.85 1.11 15.53
C SER A 101 10.48 -0.08 14.81
N ILE A 102 9.76 -1.21 14.76
CA ILE A 102 10.24 -2.44 14.11
C ILE A 102 10.49 -2.22 12.61
N SER A 103 9.56 -1.59 11.90
CA SER A 103 9.73 -1.30 10.48
C SER A 103 10.91 -0.36 10.22
N LYS A 104 11.08 0.68 11.04
CA LYS A 104 12.19 1.64 10.91
C LYS A 104 13.54 0.98 11.16
N GLU A 105 13.64 0.15 12.19
CA GLU A 105 14.85 -0.61 12.52
C GLU A 105 15.21 -1.59 11.40
N ALA A 106 14.24 -2.39 10.93
CA ALA A 106 14.42 -3.31 9.82
C ALA A 106 14.97 -2.59 8.57
N LEU A 107 14.36 -1.48 8.18
CA LEU A 107 14.79 -0.71 7.00
C LEU A 107 16.18 -0.09 7.19
N LYS A 108 16.52 0.34 8.41
CA LYS A 108 17.85 0.88 8.71
C LYS A 108 18.92 -0.22 8.59
N GLU A 109 18.69 -1.38 9.19
CA GLU A 109 19.60 -2.52 9.11
C GLU A 109 19.85 -2.96 7.67
N ILE A 110 18.79 -3.09 6.87
CA ILE A 110 18.91 -3.49 5.45
C ILE A 110 19.76 -2.49 4.66
N ARG A 111 19.54 -1.18 4.89
CA ARG A 111 20.30 -0.12 4.21
C ARG A 111 21.77 -0.14 4.61
N MET A 112 22.08 -0.39 5.89
CA MET A 112 23.46 -0.42 6.40
C MET A 112 24.21 -1.70 6.00
N ALA A 113 23.54 -2.84 5.96
CA ALA A 113 24.16 -4.13 5.65
C ALA A 113 24.61 -4.26 4.19
N GLY A 114 24.20 -3.33 3.31
CA GLY A 114 24.59 -3.34 1.89
C GLY A 114 24.24 -4.66 1.18
N THR A 115 23.28 -5.40 1.71
CA THR A 115 23.04 -6.79 1.36
C THR A 115 22.63 -6.89 -0.11
N ILE A 116 23.16 -7.89 -0.82
CA ILE A 116 22.66 -8.19 -2.16
C ILE A 116 21.34 -8.95 -1.97
N CYS A 117 20.28 -8.43 -2.57
CA CYS A 117 18.99 -9.09 -2.60
C CYS A 117 19.12 -10.47 -3.26
N GLY A 118 18.36 -11.48 -2.79
CA GLY A 118 18.23 -12.78 -3.49
C GLY A 118 17.72 -12.68 -4.94
N CYS A 119 17.24 -11.50 -5.34
CA CYS A 119 16.91 -11.13 -6.71
C CYS A 119 18.11 -10.64 -7.55
N GLY A 120 19.34 -10.73 -7.04
CA GLY A 120 20.57 -10.32 -7.72
C GLY A 120 20.82 -8.80 -7.81
N ARG A 121 19.96 -7.98 -7.19
CA ARG A 121 20.11 -6.51 -7.15
C ARG A 121 20.71 -6.07 -5.82
N PRO A 122 21.58 -5.05 -5.78
CA PRO A 122 22.01 -4.47 -4.51
C PRO A 122 20.78 -3.96 -3.73
N MET A 123 20.60 -4.32 -2.45
CA MET A 123 19.54 -3.69 -1.64
C MET A 123 19.84 -2.20 -1.40
N ALA A 124 21.10 -1.80 -1.49
CA ALA A 124 21.52 -0.39 -1.57
C ALA A 124 20.92 0.35 -2.77
N ALA A 125 20.58 -0.37 -3.85
CA ALA A 125 19.82 0.16 -4.99
C ALA A 125 18.29 0.05 -4.79
N SER A 126 17.83 -0.19 -3.55
CA SER A 126 16.43 -0.11 -3.10
C SER A 126 15.47 -1.06 -3.82
N CYS A 127 15.76 -2.37 -3.83
CA CYS A 127 14.77 -3.33 -4.33
C CYS A 127 13.51 -3.31 -3.44
N ARG A 128 12.47 -2.60 -3.89
CA ARG A 128 11.24 -2.34 -3.11
C ARG A 128 10.56 -3.63 -2.64
N SER A 129 10.43 -4.63 -3.51
CA SER A 129 9.82 -5.90 -3.14
C SER A 129 10.56 -6.55 -1.98
N CYS A 130 11.88 -6.66 -2.07
CA CYS A 130 12.65 -7.35 -1.03
C CYS A 130 12.77 -6.54 0.27
N LEU A 131 12.71 -5.21 0.19
CA LEU A 131 12.54 -4.34 1.36
C LEU A 131 11.20 -4.61 2.07
N MET A 132 10.10 -4.71 1.32
CA MET A 132 8.79 -5.04 1.89
C MET A 132 8.77 -6.46 2.49
N GLU A 133 9.35 -7.44 1.80
CA GLU A 133 9.45 -8.83 2.26
C GLU A 133 10.21 -8.93 3.60
N GLU A 134 11.38 -8.29 3.68
CA GLU A 134 12.19 -8.31 4.89
C GLU A 134 11.51 -7.55 6.04
N ALA A 135 10.98 -6.34 5.78
CA ALA A 135 10.24 -5.60 6.80
C ALA A 135 9.01 -6.39 7.30
N SER A 136 8.30 -7.07 6.39
CA SER A 136 7.16 -7.91 6.74
C SER A 136 7.59 -9.15 7.52
N SER A 137 8.73 -9.76 7.18
CA SER A 137 9.35 -10.86 7.92
C SER A 137 9.71 -10.45 9.35
N ARG A 138 10.34 -9.29 9.54
CA ARG A 138 10.68 -8.74 10.87
C ARG A 138 9.45 -8.51 11.74
N LEU A 139 8.38 -7.98 11.15
CA LEU A 139 7.11 -7.82 11.87
C LEU A 139 6.49 -9.18 12.25
N ARG A 140 6.52 -10.18 11.36
CA ARG A 140 6.05 -11.54 11.67
C ARG A 140 6.87 -12.20 12.78
N ASN A 141 8.20 -12.05 12.74
CA ASN A 141 9.10 -12.57 13.78
C ASN A 141 8.86 -11.90 15.14
N ALA A 142 8.39 -10.65 15.15
CA ALA A 142 7.94 -9.95 16.34
C ALA A 142 6.50 -10.30 16.79
N GLY A 143 5.85 -11.28 16.14
CA GLY A 143 4.53 -11.80 16.48
C GLY A 143 3.35 -11.06 15.85
N TYR A 144 3.57 -10.12 14.93
CA TYR A 144 2.49 -9.43 14.22
C TYR A 144 2.00 -10.23 13.01
N ASN A 145 0.69 -10.22 12.76
CA ASN A 145 0.11 -10.71 11.52
C ASN A 145 0.36 -9.69 10.40
N SER A 146 1.59 -9.66 9.88
CA SER A 146 2.05 -8.77 8.80
C SER A 146 2.02 -9.45 7.44
N ALA A 147 1.54 -8.72 6.43
CA ALA A 147 1.49 -9.21 5.05
C ALA A 147 1.81 -8.10 4.05
N ILE A 148 2.10 -8.51 2.82
CA ILE A 148 2.14 -7.59 1.69
C ILE A 148 0.80 -7.62 0.99
N CYS A 149 0.26 -6.45 0.77
CA CYS A 149 -1.02 -6.22 0.15
C CYS A 149 -0.82 -5.72 -1.27
N LYS A 150 -1.54 -6.32 -2.22
CA LYS A 150 -1.66 -5.80 -3.58
C LYS A 150 -3.12 -5.49 -3.87
N THR A 151 -3.44 -4.22 -4.04
CA THR A 151 -4.75 -3.76 -4.51
C THR A 151 -4.72 -3.55 -6.01
N LYS A 152 -5.79 -3.95 -6.70
CA LYS A 152 -5.99 -3.70 -8.14
C LYS A 152 -7.41 -3.19 -8.36
N TRP A 153 -7.61 -2.12 -9.10
CA TRP A 153 -8.94 -1.59 -9.40
C TRP A 153 -9.11 -1.35 -10.90
N ARG A 154 -10.34 -1.57 -11.38
CA ARG A 154 -10.72 -1.29 -12.77
C ARG A 154 -10.97 0.21 -12.94
N SER A 155 -10.92 0.66 -14.19
CA SER A 155 -11.33 2.02 -14.52
C SER A 155 -12.82 2.22 -14.29
N SER A 156 -13.17 3.37 -13.75
CA SER A 156 -14.52 3.93 -13.69
C SER A 156 -14.49 5.33 -14.33
N PRO A 157 -15.64 6.01 -14.54
CA PRO A 157 -15.66 7.33 -15.19
C PRO A 157 -14.66 8.35 -14.58
N ASP A 158 -14.52 8.37 -13.25
CA ASP A 158 -13.73 9.38 -12.54
C ASP A 158 -12.36 8.85 -12.05
N ILE A 159 -12.15 7.53 -12.11
CA ILE A 159 -10.97 6.86 -11.54
C ILE A 159 -10.36 5.93 -12.60
N PRO A 160 -9.16 6.23 -13.12
CA PRO A 160 -8.47 5.32 -14.02
C PRO A 160 -8.09 4.02 -13.31
N SER A 161 -7.95 2.94 -14.08
CA SER A 161 -7.48 1.65 -13.54
C SER A 161 -6.06 1.77 -12.98
N GLY A 162 -5.76 1.00 -11.94
CA GLY A 162 -4.43 0.97 -11.36
C GLY A 162 -4.20 -0.21 -10.44
N GLU A 163 -2.97 -0.32 -9.97
CA GLU A 163 -2.58 -1.24 -8.91
C GLU A 163 -1.63 -0.55 -7.94
N HIS A 164 -1.63 -1.03 -6.71
CA HIS A 164 -0.74 -0.55 -5.66
C HIS A 164 -0.31 -1.70 -4.75
N THR A 165 0.95 -1.67 -4.32
CA THR A 165 1.51 -2.67 -3.42
C THR A 165 2.05 -1.99 -2.17
N PHE A 166 1.59 -2.42 -1.01
CA PHE A 166 1.93 -1.87 0.31
C PHE A 166 2.00 -3.00 1.34
N MET A 167 2.22 -2.67 2.61
CA MET A 167 2.20 -3.63 3.71
C MET A 167 1.08 -3.32 4.69
N ASP A 168 0.56 -4.33 5.37
CA ASP A 168 -0.34 -4.12 6.49
C ASP A 168 -0.06 -5.06 7.66
N VAL A 169 -0.59 -4.69 8.81
CA VAL A 169 -0.67 -5.52 10.00
C VAL A 169 -2.13 -5.56 10.44
N ILE A 170 -2.65 -6.75 10.70
CA ILE A 170 -3.98 -6.93 11.30
C ILE A 170 -3.79 -7.38 12.74
N ASP A 171 -4.30 -6.60 13.69
CA ASP A 171 -4.26 -6.91 15.12
C ASP A 171 -5.64 -7.37 15.60
N ASN A 172 -5.72 -8.64 15.97
CA ASN A 172 -6.95 -9.30 16.45
C ASN A 172 -6.95 -9.42 17.99
N SER A 173 -6.02 -8.77 18.68
CA SER A 173 -5.85 -8.91 20.13
C SER A 173 -7.00 -8.32 20.94
N SER A 174 -7.74 -7.34 20.39
CA SER A 174 -8.88 -6.73 21.06
C SER A 174 -10.21 -7.35 20.63
N SER A 175 -10.60 -8.47 21.27
CA SER A 175 -11.87 -9.17 21.02
C SER A 175 -13.12 -8.29 21.17
N LYS A 176 -13.03 -7.13 21.84
CA LYS A 176 -14.14 -6.19 22.07
C LYS A 176 -14.30 -5.09 21.01
N ARG A 177 -13.28 -4.82 20.18
CA ARG A 177 -13.27 -3.67 19.26
C ARG A 177 -13.12 -4.05 17.78
N GLY A 178 -13.17 -5.34 17.47
CA GLY A 178 -12.89 -5.86 16.13
C GLY A 178 -11.41 -5.82 15.76
N ASP A 179 -11.12 -6.30 14.56
CA ASP A 179 -9.77 -6.36 14.01
C ASP A 179 -9.26 -4.96 13.64
N VAL A 180 -8.09 -4.59 14.15
CA VAL A 180 -7.46 -3.29 13.86
C VAL A 180 -6.45 -3.45 12.72
N ARG A 181 -6.71 -2.79 11.59
CA ARG A 181 -5.80 -2.77 10.44
C ARG A 181 -4.86 -1.54 10.49
N VAL A 182 -3.56 -1.80 10.46
CA VAL A 182 -2.51 -0.77 10.36
C VAL A 182 -1.84 -0.89 9.00
N ILE A 183 -1.86 0.19 8.22
CA ILE A 183 -1.23 0.31 6.90
C ILE A 183 0.21 0.80 7.06
N ILE A 184 1.10 0.22 6.26
CA ILE A 184 2.52 0.57 6.18
C ILE A 184 2.86 0.87 4.72
N GLU A 185 3.23 2.12 4.43
CA GLU A 185 3.72 2.56 3.12
C GLU A 185 5.18 3.01 3.26
N LEU A 186 6.07 2.40 2.48
CA LEU A 186 7.52 2.64 2.61
C LEU A 186 7.99 3.93 1.94
N ASN A 187 7.26 4.42 0.93
CA ASN A 187 7.59 5.62 0.15
C ASN A 187 6.41 6.59 0.15
N PHE A 188 5.84 6.88 1.32
CA PHE A 188 4.57 7.58 1.44
C PHE A 188 4.64 9.02 0.94
N ARG A 189 5.75 9.73 1.18
CA ARG A 189 5.94 11.10 0.70
C ARG A 189 5.86 11.19 -0.83
N ALA A 190 6.54 10.29 -1.53
CA ALA A 190 6.58 10.25 -3.00
C ALA A 190 5.17 10.08 -3.62
N GLU A 191 4.24 9.44 -2.90
CA GLU A 191 2.85 9.29 -3.34
C GLU A 191 2.09 10.63 -3.44
N PHE A 192 2.63 11.73 -2.91
CA PHE A 192 2.01 13.06 -2.92
C PHE A 192 2.86 14.15 -3.61
N GLU A 193 4.09 13.84 -4.01
CA GLU A 193 4.95 14.80 -4.72
C GLU A 193 4.37 15.19 -6.08
N MET A 194 4.42 16.47 -6.42
CA MET A 194 3.91 17.01 -7.69
C MET A 194 4.96 17.87 -8.38
N ALA A 195 5.28 17.57 -9.64
CA ALA A 195 6.29 18.28 -10.42
C ALA A 195 6.01 19.79 -10.56
N LYS A 196 4.74 20.20 -10.55
CA LYS A 196 4.31 21.59 -10.64
C LYS A 196 3.57 22.06 -9.38
N ALA A 197 3.98 21.61 -8.20
CA ALA A 197 3.46 22.10 -6.92
C ALA A 197 3.76 23.60 -6.64
N SER A 198 2.95 24.24 -5.80
CA SER A 198 3.28 25.51 -5.14
C SER A 198 4.28 25.26 -4.00
N GLU A 199 4.88 26.33 -3.49
CA GLU A 199 5.85 26.22 -2.38
C GLU A 199 5.15 25.76 -1.09
N GLU A 200 3.96 26.28 -0.83
CA GLU A 200 3.11 25.92 0.32
C GLU A 200 2.74 24.43 0.30
N TYR A 201 2.38 23.89 -0.88
CA TYR A 201 2.12 22.47 -1.02
C TYR A 201 3.38 21.63 -0.80
N ASN A 202 4.53 22.06 -1.33
CA ASN A 202 5.80 21.37 -1.12
C ASN A 202 6.17 21.32 0.37
N GLN A 203 6.00 22.42 1.10
CA GLN A 203 6.24 22.47 2.53
C GLN A 203 5.34 21.49 3.29
N LEU A 204 4.08 21.36 2.88
CA LEU A 204 3.15 20.39 3.46
C LEU A 204 3.61 18.94 3.21
N VAL A 205 4.00 18.61 1.98
CA VAL A 205 4.52 17.28 1.60
C VAL A 205 5.83 16.95 2.33
N LEU A 206 6.73 17.92 2.52
CA LEU A 206 8.00 17.74 3.23
C LEU A 206 7.82 17.34 4.70
N ARG A 207 6.67 17.65 5.31
CA ARG A 207 6.34 17.21 6.68
C ARG A 207 5.88 15.76 6.76
N LEU A 208 5.57 15.12 5.63
CA LEU A 208 5.16 13.72 5.64
C LEU A 208 6.32 12.79 5.99
N PRO A 209 6.08 11.71 6.75
CA PRO A 209 7.10 10.70 6.97
C PRO A 209 7.39 9.96 5.65
N GLU A 210 8.64 9.56 5.45
CA GLU A 210 9.00 8.70 4.31
C GLU A 210 8.28 7.35 4.42
N VAL A 211 8.33 6.76 5.62
CA VAL A 211 7.61 5.53 5.96
C VAL A 211 6.39 5.88 6.78
N PHE A 212 5.21 5.77 6.18
CA PHE A 212 3.95 5.92 6.91
C PHE A 212 3.58 4.61 7.58
N VAL A 213 3.24 4.69 8.86
CA VAL A 213 2.64 3.58 9.62
C VAL A 213 1.42 4.15 10.30
N GLY A 214 0.23 3.67 9.97
CA GLY A 214 -0.98 4.10 10.64
C GLY A 214 -2.26 3.36 10.30
N LYS A 215 -3.24 3.47 11.21
CA LYS A 215 -4.58 2.93 11.04
C LYS A 215 -5.28 3.55 9.84
N VAL A 216 -6.29 2.84 9.35
CA VAL A 216 -7.09 3.22 8.17
C VAL A 216 -7.68 4.63 8.32
N GLU A 217 -8.18 5.00 9.49
CA GLU A 217 -8.83 6.30 9.73
C GLU A 217 -7.80 7.44 9.67
N ARG A 218 -6.58 7.21 10.20
CA ARG A 218 -5.50 8.19 10.12
C ARG A 218 -5.03 8.35 8.68
N LEU A 219 -4.86 7.25 7.95
CA LEU A 219 -4.49 7.29 6.54
C LEU A 219 -5.51 8.10 5.74
N ASN A 220 -6.82 7.83 5.94
CA ASN A 220 -7.89 8.55 5.27
C ASN A 220 -7.82 10.07 5.54
N SER A 221 -7.61 10.44 6.81
CA SER A 221 -7.47 11.84 7.21
C SER A 221 -6.28 12.51 6.51
N VAL A 222 -5.11 11.86 6.48
CA VAL A 222 -3.92 12.41 5.80
C VAL A 222 -4.14 12.55 4.29
N VAL A 223 -4.74 11.54 3.64
CA VAL A 223 -5.06 11.59 2.20
C VAL A 223 -6.02 12.75 1.90
N LYS A 224 -7.07 12.94 2.70
CA LYS A 224 -8.04 14.03 2.53
C LYS A 224 -7.40 15.42 2.62
N ILE A 225 -6.54 15.63 3.62
CA ILE A 225 -5.78 16.89 3.80
C ILE A 225 -4.93 17.18 2.56
N LEU A 226 -4.12 16.21 2.13
CA LEU A 226 -3.19 16.40 1.02
C LEU A 226 -3.91 16.54 -0.32
N CYS A 227 -4.99 15.79 -0.57
CA CYS A 227 -5.78 15.92 -1.79
C CYS A 227 -6.50 17.27 -1.87
N SER A 228 -6.98 17.80 -0.73
CA SER A 228 -7.58 19.14 -0.66
C SER A 228 -6.53 20.23 -0.94
N ALA A 229 -5.35 20.10 -0.35
CA ALA A 229 -4.22 20.98 -0.61
C ALA A 229 -3.74 20.92 -2.08
N ALA A 230 -3.70 19.73 -2.67
CA ALA A 230 -3.37 19.54 -4.08
C ALA A 230 -4.41 20.19 -5.00
N LYS A 231 -5.71 20.09 -4.68
CA LYS A 231 -6.79 20.77 -5.42
C LYS A 231 -6.61 22.28 -5.38
N LYS A 232 -6.34 22.87 -4.20
CA LYS A 232 -6.09 24.32 -4.07
C LYS A 232 -4.85 24.75 -4.85
N CYS A 233 -3.72 24.06 -4.68
CA CYS A 233 -2.48 24.31 -5.41
C CYS A 233 -2.71 24.33 -6.93
N MET A 234 -3.45 23.37 -7.47
CA MET A 234 -3.69 23.29 -8.92
C MET A 234 -4.64 24.41 -9.39
N LYS A 235 -5.65 24.76 -8.58
CA LYS A 235 -6.55 25.89 -8.84
C LYS A 235 -5.79 27.21 -8.93
N GLU A 236 -4.94 27.52 -7.95
CA GLU A 236 -4.11 28.74 -7.92
C GLU A 236 -3.17 28.83 -9.12
N LYS A 237 -2.63 27.69 -9.55
CA LYS A 237 -1.73 27.60 -10.72
C LYS A 237 -2.48 27.51 -12.05
N LYS A 238 -3.82 27.57 -12.06
CA LYS A 238 -4.67 27.45 -13.25
C LYS A 238 -4.39 26.17 -14.04
N MET A 239 -4.23 25.06 -13.32
CA MET A 239 -3.96 23.73 -13.88
C MET A 239 -5.02 22.73 -13.42
N HIS A 240 -5.30 21.72 -14.26
CA HIS A 240 -6.19 20.63 -13.87
C HIS A 240 -5.48 19.62 -12.95
N LEU A 241 -6.18 19.18 -11.91
CA LEU A 241 -5.71 18.10 -11.03
C LEU A 241 -5.92 16.75 -11.72
N GLY A 242 -4.86 15.99 -11.93
CA GLY A 242 -4.94 14.66 -12.54
C GLY A 242 -5.81 13.70 -11.71
N PRO A 243 -6.57 12.78 -12.33
CA PRO A 243 -7.44 11.84 -11.61
C PRO A 243 -6.74 11.02 -10.53
N TRP A 244 -5.47 10.67 -10.75
CA TRP A 244 -4.65 9.91 -9.79
C TRP A 244 -4.26 10.70 -8.52
N ARG A 245 -4.53 12.00 -8.48
CA ARG A 245 -4.34 12.86 -7.30
C ARG A 245 -5.65 13.19 -6.60
N LYS A 246 -6.80 12.82 -7.16
CA LYS A 246 -8.10 12.94 -6.50
C LYS A 246 -8.16 11.98 -5.30
N GLN A 247 -8.90 12.39 -4.27
CA GLN A 247 -9.02 11.67 -3.00
C GLN A 247 -9.47 10.22 -3.20
N ARG A 248 -10.51 10.00 -4.01
CA ARG A 248 -11.05 8.66 -4.27
C ARG A 248 -10.00 7.71 -4.85
N TYR A 249 -9.24 8.16 -5.87
CA TYR A 249 -8.15 7.35 -6.44
C TYR A 249 -7.08 7.03 -5.39
N MET A 250 -6.65 8.04 -4.64
CA MET A 250 -5.62 7.86 -3.61
C MET A 250 -6.05 6.88 -2.54
N LEU A 251 -7.26 7.00 -1.99
CA LEU A 251 -7.77 6.04 -1.00
C LEU A 251 -7.86 4.61 -1.54
N THR A 252 -8.18 4.45 -2.83
CA THR A 252 -8.31 3.13 -3.47
C THR A 252 -6.99 2.36 -3.47
N LYS A 253 -5.84 3.05 -3.47
CA LYS A 253 -4.50 2.43 -3.37
C LYS A 253 -4.33 1.57 -2.12
N TRP A 254 -4.97 1.91 -1.01
CA TRP A 254 -4.78 1.20 0.26
C TRP A 254 -6.06 0.53 0.76
N LEU A 255 -7.21 1.09 0.40
CA LEU A 255 -8.53 0.70 0.90
C LEU A 255 -9.41 0.06 -0.17
N GLY A 256 -8.86 -0.24 -1.36
CA GLY A 256 -9.58 -0.94 -2.42
C GLY A 256 -10.11 -2.30 -1.96
N THR A 257 -11.31 -2.66 -2.42
CA THR A 257 -12.03 -3.89 -2.05
C THR A 257 -11.30 -5.16 -2.50
N THR A 258 -10.66 -5.11 -3.67
CA THR A 258 -9.86 -6.17 -4.28
C THR A 258 -8.40 -6.08 -3.80
N CYS A 259 -8.18 -6.48 -2.55
CA CYS A 259 -6.85 -6.54 -1.91
C CYS A 259 -6.39 -8.00 -1.74
N GLU A 260 -5.37 -8.40 -2.48
CA GLU A 260 -4.68 -9.69 -2.30
C GLU A 260 -3.66 -9.54 -1.15
N ARG A 261 -3.74 -10.40 -0.12
CA ARG A 261 -2.86 -10.35 1.06
C ARG A 261 -1.95 -11.58 1.07
N SER A 262 -0.65 -11.36 0.86
CA SER A 262 0.34 -12.43 0.78
C SER A 262 1.15 -12.51 2.07
N THR A 263 1.04 -13.65 2.77
CA THR A 263 1.91 -14.02 3.88
C THR A 263 2.90 -15.06 3.39
N THR A 264 4.12 -14.64 3.04
CA THR A 264 5.21 -15.56 2.68
C THR A 264 5.71 -16.25 3.95
N MET A 265 4.94 -17.20 4.46
CA MET A 265 5.38 -18.20 5.43
C MET A 265 5.35 -19.55 4.73
N PRO A 266 6.37 -20.42 4.90
CA PRO A 266 6.19 -21.83 4.58
C PRO A 266 5.02 -22.32 5.44
N PRO A 267 4.03 -23.05 4.89
CA PRO A 267 3.06 -23.70 5.75
C PRO A 267 3.84 -24.63 6.67
N LEU A 268 3.77 -24.39 7.99
CA LEU A 268 4.04 -25.46 8.95
C LEU A 268 2.96 -26.49 8.69
N SER A 269 3.33 -27.48 7.88
CA SER A 269 2.49 -28.57 7.44
C SER A 269 2.12 -29.38 8.68
N MET A 270 0.97 -29.10 9.29
CA MET A 270 0.22 -30.18 9.93
C MET A 270 -0.04 -31.19 8.82
N GLY A 271 0.52 -32.39 9.00
CA GLY A 271 0.73 -33.36 7.94
C GLY A 271 -0.52 -33.62 7.08
N PRO A 272 -0.33 -33.91 5.79
CA PRO A 272 -1.45 -34.17 4.91
C PRO A 272 -2.17 -35.43 5.37
N SER A 273 -3.43 -35.28 5.80
CA SER A 273 -4.38 -36.39 5.82
C SER A 273 -4.51 -36.87 4.38
N SER A 274 -3.92 -38.03 4.10
CA SER A 274 -3.93 -38.70 2.81
C SER A 274 -5.34 -38.86 2.26
N ARG A 275 -5.65 -38.13 1.18
CA ARG A 275 -6.61 -38.59 0.16
C ARG A 275 -5.96 -38.42 -1.20
N LEU A 276 -5.58 -39.55 -1.78
CA LEU A 276 -5.06 -39.65 -3.15
C LEU A 276 -6.10 -39.09 -4.14
N PRO A 277 -5.70 -38.31 -5.16
CA PRO A 277 -6.57 -37.97 -6.28
C PRO A 277 -6.81 -39.23 -7.12
N ARG A 278 -8.08 -39.59 -7.35
CA ARG A 278 -8.44 -40.60 -8.34
C ARG A 278 -8.07 -40.09 -9.75
N PRO A 279 -7.29 -40.82 -10.55
CA PRO A 279 -7.12 -40.49 -11.95
C PRO A 279 -8.42 -40.76 -12.70
N LYS A 280 -9.00 -39.72 -13.32
CA LYS A 280 -10.04 -39.88 -14.34
C LYS A 280 -9.35 -40.16 -15.67
N ALA A 281 -9.03 -41.44 -15.92
CA ALA A 281 -8.73 -41.90 -17.27
C ALA A 281 -10.03 -42.38 -17.92
N SER A 282 -10.40 -41.75 -19.03
CA SER A 282 -11.49 -42.19 -19.90
C SER A 282 -11.10 -43.55 -20.52
N MET A 283 -11.96 -44.56 -20.38
CA MET A 283 -11.68 -45.97 -20.69
C MET A 283 -12.25 -46.43 -22.04
N LEU A 284 -12.32 -45.53 -23.03
CA LEU A 284 -12.80 -45.89 -24.37
C LEU A 284 -11.95 -45.21 -25.45
N THR A 285 -10.86 -45.87 -25.83
CA THR A 285 -10.35 -46.06 -27.20
C THR A 285 -8.97 -46.70 -27.06
N VAL A 286 -8.88 -48.02 -27.18
CA VAL A 286 -7.60 -48.70 -27.39
C VAL A 286 -7.69 -49.37 -28.75
N ASP A 287 -7.05 -48.76 -29.74
CA ASP A 287 -6.82 -49.36 -31.06
C ASP A 287 -5.92 -50.59 -30.87
N LEU A 288 -6.51 -51.77 -30.99
CA LEU A 288 -5.81 -53.05 -31.01
C LEU A 288 -5.25 -53.32 -32.40
N LYS A 289 -4.08 -52.74 -32.73
CA LYS A 289 -3.30 -53.22 -33.87
C LYS A 289 -1.80 -53.01 -33.80
N GLU A 290 -1.17 -53.00 -32.63
CA GLU A 290 0.29 -53.14 -32.54
C GLU A 290 0.66 -53.82 -31.22
N MET A 291 0.69 -55.16 -31.18
CA MET A 291 1.44 -56.01 -30.21
C MET A 291 1.15 -57.51 -30.48
N LEU A 292 1.45 -58.00 -31.68
CA LEU A 292 1.59 -59.44 -31.90
C LEU A 292 3.05 -59.74 -32.25
N PRO A 293 3.82 -60.44 -31.40
CA PRO A 293 5.07 -61.04 -31.81
C PRO A 293 4.79 -62.28 -32.68
N ASP A 294 5.51 -62.39 -33.80
CA ASP A 294 5.47 -63.49 -34.74
C ASP A 294 5.69 -64.85 -34.05
N LEU A 295 4.62 -65.63 -33.88
CA LEU A 295 4.71 -67.04 -33.50
C LEU A 295 5.16 -67.85 -34.72
N HIS A 296 6.45 -68.22 -34.75
CA HIS A 296 6.91 -69.34 -35.57
C HIS A 296 6.56 -70.67 -34.87
N CYS A 297 5.51 -71.33 -35.34
CA CYS A 297 5.19 -72.70 -34.93
C CYS A 297 5.98 -73.71 -35.78
N THR A 298 6.90 -74.45 -35.15
CA THR A 298 7.55 -75.62 -35.75
C THR A 298 6.61 -76.82 -35.64
N ALA A 299 6.19 -77.38 -36.77
CA ALA A 299 5.39 -78.60 -36.82
C ALA A 299 6.30 -79.83 -36.60
N VAL A 300 5.94 -80.69 -35.63
CA VAL A 300 6.48 -82.04 -35.48
C VAL A 300 5.48 -82.99 -36.12
N ALA A 301 5.91 -83.73 -37.15
CA ALA A 301 5.12 -84.78 -37.77
C ALA A 301 5.21 -86.06 -36.93
N VAL A 302 4.06 -86.67 -36.67
CA VAL A 302 3.93 -88.05 -36.20
C VAL A 302 3.14 -88.79 -37.28
N VAL A 303 3.85 -89.50 -38.17
CA VAL A 303 3.71 -90.92 -38.57
C VAL A 303 4.93 -91.24 -39.45
#